data_AF-A0AAV2D1G9-F1
#
_entry.id   AF-A0AAV2D1G9-F1
#
_cell.length_a   1.000
_cell.length_b   1.000
_cell.length_c   1.000
_cell.angle_alpha   90.00
_cell.angle_beta   90.00
_cell.angle_gamma   90.00
#
_symmetry.space_group_name_H-M   'P 1'
#
loop_
_entity.id
_entity.type
_entity.pdbx_description
1 polymer ?
#
loop_
_entity_poly.entity_id
_entity_poly.type
_entity_poly.pdbx_seq_one_letter_code
_entity_poly.pdbx_strand_id
1 'polypeptide(L)'
;MPSIISATQTVAIQGRQILDAAMVANELIDAIRKHGFPWIILKLDLEKAFDNINWEFLEFLLRRMGLWCDPDQLDSKIYLYSSFLCARQW
;
A
#
# COMPACT_ATOMS: atom_id res chain seq x y z
N MET A 1 6.15 9.77 -11.87
CA MET A 1 5.18 9.18 -10.90
C MET A 1 5.42 9.53 -9.42
N PRO A 2 6.07 10.64 -9.00
CA PRO A 2 6.17 10.95 -7.56
C PRO A 2 4.91 11.60 -6.97
N SER A 3 3.99 12.12 -7.78
CA SER A 3 2.80 12.86 -7.30
C SER A 3 1.68 11.99 -6.70
N ILE A 4 1.65 10.68 -7.02
CA ILE A 4 0.60 9.75 -6.58
C ILE A 4 1.04 8.97 -5.33
N ILE A 5 2.35 8.88 -5.08
CA ILE A 5 2.90 8.17 -3.94
C ILE A 5 2.96 9.15 -2.77
N SER A 6 2.24 8.83 -1.68
CA SER A 6 2.31 9.62 -0.45
C SER A 6 3.75 9.63 0.11
N ALA A 7 4.15 10.73 0.75
CA ALA A 7 5.40 10.79 1.51
C ALA A 7 5.46 9.72 2.61
N THR A 8 4.31 9.31 3.15
CA THR A 8 4.19 8.31 4.22
C THR A 8 4.09 6.87 3.73
N GLN A 9 3.97 6.64 2.40
CA GLN A 9 3.86 5.30 1.84
C GLN A 9 5.25 4.64 1.73
N THR A 10 5.62 3.81 2.69
CA THR A 10 6.97 3.20 2.77
C THR A 10 7.07 1.83 2.12
N VAL A 11 5.95 1.14 1.90
CA VAL A 11 5.92 -0.22 1.34
C VAL A 11 5.89 -0.18 -0.19
N ALA A 12 6.64 -1.09 -0.82
CA ALA A 12 6.72 -1.31 -2.26
C ALA A 12 7.22 -0.11 -3.10
N ILE A 13 7.92 0.84 -2.46
CA ILE A 13 8.61 1.95 -3.13
C ILE A 13 10.12 1.68 -3.10
N GLN A 14 10.75 1.67 -4.28
CA GLN A 14 12.21 1.48 -4.37
C GLN A 14 12.93 2.57 -3.56
N GLY A 15 13.87 2.15 -2.70
CA GLY A 15 14.65 3.06 -1.87
C GLY A 15 14.00 3.44 -0.53
N ARG A 16 12.77 2.99 -0.23
CA ARG A 16 12.17 3.08 1.11
C ARG A 16 12.27 1.73 1.83
N GLN A 17 12.59 1.76 3.11
CA GLN A 17 12.73 0.56 3.95
C GLN A 17 11.56 0.43 4.91
N ILE A 18 11.28 -0.80 5.34
CA ILE A 18 10.24 -1.07 6.35
C ILE A 18 10.53 -0.33 7.67
N LEU A 19 11.81 -0.11 7.98
CA LEU A 19 12.26 0.61 9.17
C LEU A 19 11.83 2.08 9.15
N ASP A 20 11.73 2.71 7.97
CA ASP A 20 11.28 4.10 7.85
C ASP A 20 9.85 4.25 8.39
N ALA A 21 9.01 3.24 8.15
CA ALA A 21 7.64 3.20 8.66
C ALA A 21 7.61 3.13 10.19
N ALA A 22 8.48 2.30 10.77
CA ALA A 22 8.58 2.11 12.22
C ALA A 22 9.11 3.39 12.92
N MET A 23 10.07 4.07 12.30
CA MET A 23 10.60 5.35 12.83
C MET A 23 9.53 6.42 12.88
N VAL A 24 8.78 6.64 11.79
CA VAL A 24 7.69 7.62 11.75
C VAL A 24 6.60 7.30 12.77
N ALA A 25 6.26 6.02 12.94
CA ALA A 25 5.28 5.61 13.96
C ALA A 25 5.77 5.89 15.39
N ASN A 26 7.04 5.63 15.68
CA ASN A 26 7.62 5.90 17.00
C ASN A 26 7.63 7.40 17.32
N GLU A 27 8.04 8.25 16.38
CA GLU A 27 8.01 9.70 16.55
C GLU A 27 6.59 10.22 16.79
N LEU A 28 5.61 9.67 16.07
CA LEU A 28 4.20 10.01 16.26
C LEU A 28 3.71 9.63 17.66
N ILE A 29 4.02 8.42 18.13
CA ILE A 29 3.66 7.96 19.48
C ILE A 29 4.29 8.86 20.54
N ASP A 30 5.57 9.20 20.39
CA ASP A 30 6.29 10.05 21.33
C ASP A 30 5.74 11.48 21.35
N ALA A 31 5.38 12.04 20.19
CA ALA A 31 4.75 13.35 20.10
C ALA A 31 3.39 13.36 20.82
N ILE A 32 2.56 12.36 20.57
CA ILE A 32 1.25 12.22 21.20
C ILE A 32 1.39 12.07 22.72
N ARG A 33 2.33 11.25 23.20
CA ARG A 33 2.63 11.08 24.63
C ARG A 33 3.00 12.40 25.30
N LYS A 34 3.79 13.23 24.62
CA LYS A 34 4.21 14.56 25.14
C LYS A 34 3.06 15.56 25.21
N HIS A 35 2.08 15.48 24.30
CA HIS A 35 0.96 16.41 24.26
C HIS A 35 -0.19 16.06 25.23
N GLY A 36 -0.23 14.83 25.76
CA GLY A 36 -1.15 14.46 26.85
C GLY A 36 -2.64 14.39 26.47
N PHE A 37 -2.98 14.46 25.19
CA PHE A 37 -4.36 14.32 24.70
C PHE A 37 -4.74 12.84 24.57
N PRO A 38 -6.03 12.48 24.74
CA PRO A 38 -6.53 11.15 24.41
C PRO A 38 -6.31 10.82 22.93
N TRP A 39 -5.89 9.59 22.62
CA TRP A 39 -5.58 9.16 21.26
C TRP A 39 -5.95 7.69 21.03
N ILE A 40 -6.14 7.33 19.76
CA ILE A 40 -6.44 5.97 19.31
C ILE A 40 -5.53 5.64 18.12
N ILE A 41 -4.89 4.48 18.14
CA ILE A 41 -4.22 3.92 16.96
C ILE A 41 -5.15 2.90 16.32
N LEU A 42 -5.44 3.10 15.03
CA LEU A 42 -6.16 2.15 14.20
C LEU A 42 -5.17 1.36 13.35
N LYS A 43 -5.02 0.06 13.64
CA LYS A 43 -4.29 -0.87 12.77
C LYS A 43 -5.28 -1.51 11.80
N LEU A 44 -5.21 -1.13 10.53
CA LEU A 44 -5.96 -1.79 9.45
C LEU A 44 -5.06 -2.82 8.79
N ASP A 45 -5.54 -4.06 8.73
CA ASP A 45 -4.89 -5.16 8.01
C ASP A 45 -5.91 -5.69 6.99
N LEU A 46 -5.49 -5.81 5.73
CA LEU A 46 -6.35 -6.29 4.64
C LEU A 46 -5.95 -7.71 4.31
N GLU A 47 -6.79 -8.68 4.68
CA GLU A 47 -6.55 -10.07 4.32
C GLU A 47 -6.62 -10.24 2.80
N LYS A 48 -5.56 -10.82 2.24
CA LYS A 48 -5.46 -11.17 0.82
C LYS A 48 -5.90 -10.02 -0.08
N ALA A 49 -5.27 -8.85 0.11
CA ALA A 49 -5.65 -7.61 -0.57
C ALA A 49 -5.82 -7.79 -2.09
N PHE A 50 -4.99 -8.62 -2.73
CA PHE A 50 -5.10 -8.87 -4.18
C PHE A 50 -6.22 -9.83 -4.57
N ASP A 51 -6.63 -10.76 -3.70
CA ASP A 51 -7.69 -11.74 -4.02
C ASP A 51 -9.09 -11.12 -3.85
N ASN A 52 -9.20 -10.07 -3.02
CA ASN A 52 -10.46 -9.40 -2.69
C ASN A 52 -10.68 -8.08 -3.45
N ILE A 53 -9.78 -7.69 -4.36
CA ILE A 53 -9.93 -6.46 -5.15
C ILE A 53 -10.98 -6.66 -6.26
N ASN A 54 -11.89 -5.70 -6.39
CA ASN A 54 -12.70 -5.54 -7.59
C ASN A 54 -11.82 -4.97 -8.72
N TRP A 55 -11.47 -5.82 -9.67
CA TRP A 55 -10.59 -5.48 -10.79
C TRP A 55 -11.17 -4.44 -11.75
N GLU A 56 -12.48 -4.46 -11.99
CA GLU A 56 -13.15 -3.47 -12.84
C GLU A 56 -13.06 -2.07 -12.23
N PHE A 57 -13.23 -1.96 -10.91
CA PHE A 57 -13.07 -0.70 -10.20
C PHE A 57 -11.62 -0.21 -10.23
N LEU A 58 -10.66 -1.11 -10.06
CA LEU A 58 -9.24 -0.76 -10.12
C LEU A 58 -8.86 -0.24 -11.52
N GLU A 59 -9.31 -0.91 -12.58
CA GLU A 59 -9.10 -0.49 -13.96
C GLU A 59 -9.71 0.89 -14.21
N PHE A 60 -10.97 1.10 -13.82
CA PHE A 60 -11.64 2.40 -13.94
C PHE A 60 -10.82 3.53 -13.30
N LEU A 61 -10.31 3.30 -12.09
CA LEU A 61 -9.53 4.28 -11.35
C LEU A 61 -8.18 4.56 -12.03
N LEU A 62 -7.47 3.52 -12.46
CA LEU A 62 -6.18 3.65 -13.16
C LEU A 62 -6.32 4.36 -14.51
N ARG A 63 -7.40 4.09 -15.26
CA ARG A 63 -7.74 4.81 -16.50
C ARG A 63 -7.99 6.28 -16.23
N ARG A 64 -8.75 6.61 -15.18
CA ARG A 64 -9.02 8.00 -14.78
C ARG A 64 -7.76 8.76 -14.35
N MET A 65 -6.79 8.05 -13.77
CA MET A 65 -5.49 8.61 -13.39
C MET A 65 -4.49 8.69 -14.56
N GLY A 66 -4.85 8.21 -15.76
CA GLY A 66 -3.97 8.18 -16.92
C GLY A 66 -2.78 7.20 -16.78
N LEU A 67 -2.90 6.22 -15.87
CA LEU A 67 -1.85 5.24 -15.58
C LEU A 67 -2.07 3.89 -16.28
N TRP A 68 -3.24 3.69 -16.88
CA TRP A 68 -3.58 2.47 -17.59
C TRP A 68 -3.02 2.51 -19.02
N CYS A 69 -2.07 1.62 -19.32
CA CYS A 69 -1.52 1.40 -20.65
C CYS A 69 -1.63 -0.10 -20.99
N ASP A 70 -2.14 -0.40 -22.18
CA ASP A 70 -2.48 -1.72 -22.78
C ASP A 70 -2.83 -2.90 -21.83
N PRO A 71 -4.07 -3.44 -21.88
CA PRO A 71 -4.53 -4.53 -21.01
C PRO A 71 -3.66 -5.80 -21.08
N ASP A 72 -3.07 -6.10 -22.23
CA ASP A 72 -2.44 -7.39 -22.54
C ASP A 72 -1.13 -7.68 -21.77
N GLN A 73 -0.53 -6.70 -21.09
CA GLN A 73 0.72 -6.90 -20.34
C GLN A 73 0.56 -6.93 -18.81
N LEU A 74 -0.57 -6.46 -18.28
CA LEU A 74 -0.75 -6.25 -16.84
C LEU A 74 -1.41 -7.46 -16.17
N ASP A 75 -2.39 -8.07 -16.83
CA ASP A 75 -3.13 -9.21 -16.30
C ASP A 75 -2.19 -10.36 -15.93
N SER A 76 -1.30 -10.76 -16.83
CA SER A 76 -0.39 -11.87 -16.57
C SER A 76 0.58 -11.62 -15.41
N LYS A 77 1.02 -10.37 -15.20
CA LYS A 77 1.98 -10.04 -14.13
C LYS A 77 1.30 -9.89 -12.76
N ILE A 78 0.10 -9.31 -12.72
CA ILE A 78 -0.66 -9.16 -11.47
C ILE A 78 -1.11 -10.51 -10.94
N TYR A 79 -1.68 -11.38 -11.79
CA TYR A 79 -2.08 -12.73 -11.37
C TYR A 79 -0.90 -13.57 -10.90
N LEU A 80 0.27 -13.47 -11.56
CA LEU A 80 1.49 -14.13 -11.10
C LEU A 80 1.97 -13.58 -9.75
N TYR A 81 1.94 -12.26 -9.53
CA TYR A 81 2.33 -11.66 -8.25
C TYR A 81 1.35 -12.00 -7.11
N SER A 82 0.04 -11.98 -7.36
CA SER A 82 -0.99 -12.44 -6.42
C SER A 82 -0.74 -13.88 -6.01
N SER A 83 -0.56 -14.78 -6.99
CA SER A 83 -0.31 -16.21 -6.74
C SER A 83 1.00 -16.44 -5.97
N PHE A 84 2.08 -15.71 -6.31
CA PHE A 84 3.37 -15.83 -5.64
C PHE A 84 3.38 -15.25 -4.22
N LEU A 85 2.69 -14.14 -3.98
CA LEU A 85 2.59 -13.54 -2.64
C LEU A 85 1.66 -14.34 -1.73
N CYS A 86 0.54 -14.85 -2.26
CA CYS A 86 -0.38 -15.72 -1.52
C CYS A 86 0.31 -17.03 -1.11
N ALA A 87 1.17 -17.59 -1.96
CA ALA A 87 1.96 -18.80 -1.66
C ALA A 87 3.16 -18.59 -0.71
N ARG A 88 3.54 -17.35 -0.39
CA ARG A 88 4.71 -17.04 0.47
C ARG A 88 4.35 -16.47 1.83
N GLN A 89 3.07 -16.23 2.11
CA GLN A 89 2.59 -15.68 3.39
C GLN A 89 1.52 -16.56 4.08
N TRP A 90 1.53 -17.87 3.79
CA TRP A 90 0.97 -18.93 4.64
C TRP A 90 1.97 -20.07 4.77
#